data_AF-A0A9P5GZK2-F1
#
_entry.id   AF-A0A9P5GZK2-F1
#
_cell.length_a   1.000
_cell.length_b   1.000
_cell.length_c   1.000
_cell.angle_alpha   90.00
_cell.angle_beta   90.00
_cell.angle_gamma   90.00
#
_symmetry.space_group_name_H-M   'P 1'
#
loop_
_entity.id
_entity.type
_entity.pdbx_description
1 polymer ?
#
loop_
_entity_poly.entity_id
_entity_poly.type
_entity_poly.pdbx_seq_one_letter_code
_entity_poly.pdbx_strand_id
1 'polypeptide(L)'
;MFQHQSHDPSFLESKEGKDYRFALPGFNRPLDFAPMEKNIYGVESRSMFPSALDDRDIQAGYVDLPVLTLREMHMVEFMEDLTDIPEWWEKIFEPAIQDKWKKAAMNSGKDITLNMAEWIIDELQFKAMIYETTEVVALYNGDVTKSDTNLPDSIFREMRSLFSVLEYDLEPMQYFHPGMLSQERDLISMALYPLLYGRTRILTDRIIGLDDALKYIGKGEVIPVPKETGITREDIAWRVLSRADIKVRPYSRKYQVLPSDWELGDDGQWHIASYINNLHPVKHRNLYKMLEQIFNRIVPQWNATLTPLKDMLHSRARIEYRKAEYYPVPKEVAAQAPQIHPKEAQSEFEERTEKWRMENFRAIQPDAGKFIPWAVPPWLMDKLPEDLPSAVRIERGVDLNRDYKDRGLQVITRLLGVDLTPDNPSFETDWHVEGTMNEHICAAAFIAYDHTNVVDPTMQFRNMVESDTLTEIEHEPNDFIWLRQVFGMQNGEPAIQYPGSICGNVGRVIMYPSTVEHKFTRFELIDKTKPGHARALVFFLVDPNIRIISTANVPPQRLDWTKEMPAGEDVKEGLQKLALDNMKSKGDMPMSLEEAMETRLKVLQEVAEFTRYQHVAFESNVLML
;
A
#
# COMPACT_ATOMS: atom_id res chain seq x y z
N MET A 1 33.01 2.48 -21.29
CA MET A 1 34.37 1.90 -21.23
C MET A 1 34.86 2.13 -19.81
N PHE A 2 35.04 1.15 -18.92
CA PHE A 2 35.58 -0.20 -19.03
C PHE A 2 34.73 -1.18 -18.20
N GLN A 3 34.32 -2.29 -18.83
CA GLN A 3 33.73 -3.46 -18.17
C GLN A 3 34.87 -4.38 -17.69
N HIS A 4 34.84 -4.79 -16.43
CA HIS A 4 35.60 -5.96 -15.99
C HIS A 4 34.85 -7.23 -16.45
N GLN A 5 35.43 -7.95 -17.39
CA GLN A 5 34.98 -9.29 -17.78
C GLN A 5 35.36 -10.29 -16.68
N SER A 6 34.38 -10.90 -16.03
CA SER A 6 34.55 -12.16 -15.31
C SER A 6 34.28 -13.31 -16.29
N HIS A 7 35.35 -13.92 -16.80
CA HIS A 7 35.26 -15.21 -17.48
C HIS A 7 35.13 -16.31 -16.43
N ASP A 8 33.93 -16.84 -16.25
CA ASP A 8 33.75 -18.22 -15.77
C ASP A 8 32.61 -18.89 -16.58
N PRO A 9 32.92 -19.79 -17.52
CA PRO A 9 31.93 -20.42 -18.37
C PRO A 9 31.50 -21.78 -17.77
N SER A 10 30.28 -21.84 -17.23
CA SER A 10 29.31 -22.96 -17.42
C SER A 10 28.24 -22.98 -16.31
N PHE A 11 27.15 -22.25 -16.52
CA PHE A 11 25.84 -22.54 -15.90
C PHE A 11 24.66 -22.00 -16.74
N LEU A 12 24.93 -21.59 -17.98
CA LEU A 12 24.04 -20.78 -18.82
C LEU A 12 23.57 -21.49 -20.09
N GLU A 13 23.23 -22.77 -19.97
CA GLU A 13 22.37 -23.44 -20.97
C GLU A 13 21.22 -24.15 -20.27
N SER A 14 20.30 -23.39 -19.68
CA SER A 14 18.95 -23.90 -19.40
C SER A 14 17.92 -22.78 -19.51
N LYS A 15 17.29 -22.70 -20.69
CA LYS A 15 16.00 -22.08 -21.02
C LYS A 15 15.75 -20.64 -20.53
N GLU A 16 15.65 -19.74 -21.52
CA GLU A 16 14.98 -18.44 -21.49
C GLU A 16 14.03 -18.20 -20.28
N GLY A 17 14.41 -17.25 -19.42
CA GLY A 17 13.49 -16.29 -18.79
C GLY A 17 12.49 -16.75 -17.73
N LYS A 18 12.59 -17.96 -17.16
CA LYS A 18 11.75 -18.35 -16.00
C LYS A 18 12.54 -18.29 -14.70
N ASP A 19 12.03 -17.52 -13.72
CA ASP A 19 12.63 -17.35 -12.40
C ASP A 19 12.96 -18.72 -11.77
N TYR A 20 14.26 -18.95 -11.57
CA TYR A 20 14.76 -20.19 -11.02
C TYR A 20 14.47 -20.20 -9.52
N ARG A 21 13.68 -21.18 -9.05
CA ARG A 21 13.24 -21.31 -7.63
C ARG A 21 14.39 -21.42 -6.60
N PHE A 22 15.65 -21.45 -7.05
CA PHE A 22 16.87 -21.53 -6.23
C PHE A 22 17.89 -20.41 -6.53
N ALA A 23 17.53 -19.44 -7.37
CA ALA A 23 18.29 -18.22 -7.58
C ALA A 23 17.36 -17.03 -7.30
N LEU A 24 17.40 -16.55 -6.06
CA LEU A 24 16.47 -15.58 -5.49
C LEU A 24 17.28 -14.40 -4.91
N PRO A 25 16.74 -13.18 -4.83
CA PRO A 25 17.41 -12.08 -4.15
C PRO A 25 17.86 -12.50 -2.74
N GLY A 26 19.14 -12.25 -2.41
CA GLY A 26 19.75 -12.69 -1.15
C GLY A 26 20.18 -14.16 -1.10
N PHE A 27 19.82 -14.99 -2.09
CA PHE A 27 20.23 -16.39 -2.22
C PHE A 27 20.59 -16.75 -3.67
N ASN A 28 21.89 -16.74 -3.97
CA ASN A 28 22.44 -16.90 -5.33
C ASN A 28 22.09 -15.77 -6.31
N ARG A 29 21.43 -14.70 -5.87
CA ARG A 29 21.35 -13.40 -6.55
C ARG A 29 21.65 -12.24 -5.58
N PRO A 30 22.11 -11.08 -6.10
CA PRO A 30 22.15 -9.82 -5.35
C PRO A 30 20.81 -9.49 -4.70
N LEU A 31 20.82 -8.77 -3.57
CA LEU A 31 19.59 -8.33 -2.90
C LEU A 31 18.77 -7.37 -3.76
N ASP A 32 19.44 -6.53 -4.53
CA ASP A 32 18.91 -5.53 -5.45
C ASP A 32 18.63 -6.07 -6.86
N PHE A 33 18.59 -7.39 -7.02
CA PHE A 33 18.21 -8.00 -8.27
C PHE A 33 16.80 -7.54 -8.68
N ALA A 34 16.69 -6.98 -9.89
CA ALA A 34 15.43 -6.61 -10.50
C ALA A 34 15.29 -7.32 -11.85
N PRO A 35 14.15 -7.99 -12.13
CA PRO A 35 13.88 -8.57 -13.43
C PRO A 35 13.72 -7.46 -14.48
N MET A 36 14.27 -7.71 -15.66
CA MET A 36 14.20 -6.82 -16.81
C MET A 36 13.34 -7.44 -17.91
N GLU A 37 12.48 -6.64 -18.54
CA GLU A 37 11.65 -7.06 -19.67
C GLU A 37 11.64 -5.96 -20.74
N LYS A 38 11.50 -6.37 -22.00
CA LYS A 38 11.32 -5.43 -23.11
C LYS A 38 9.87 -4.95 -23.15
N ASN A 39 9.69 -3.64 -23.12
CA ASN A 39 8.39 -3.05 -23.39
C ASN A 39 7.99 -3.23 -24.88
N ILE A 40 6.79 -2.77 -25.24
CA ILE A 40 6.24 -2.87 -26.61
C ILE A 40 7.12 -2.19 -27.68
N TYR A 41 8.02 -1.29 -27.28
CA TYR A 41 8.96 -0.58 -28.15
C TYR A 41 10.34 -1.26 -28.21
N GLY A 42 10.50 -2.40 -27.54
CA GLY A 42 11.76 -3.16 -27.47
C GLY A 42 12.80 -2.59 -26.51
N VAL A 43 12.44 -1.56 -25.72
CA VAL A 43 13.30 -0.99 -24.68
C VAL A 43 13.21 -1.87 -23.44
N GLU A 44 14.37 -2.33 -22.98
CA GLU A 44 14.48 -3.15 -21.78
C GLU A 44 14.42 -2.26 -20.53
N SER A 45 13.41 -2.48 -19.69
CA SER A 45 13.20 -1.77 -18.42
C SER A 45 12.91 -2.78 -17.31
N ARG A 46 12.96 -2.32 -16.06
CA ARG A 46 12.49 -3.15 -14.94
C ARG A 46 11.03 -3.52 -15.19
N SER A 47 10.69 -4.79 -14.96
CA SER A 47 9.33 -5.29 -15.17
C SER A 47 8.46 -5.27 -13.89
N MET A 48 9.01 -4.78 -12.78
CA MET A 48 8.33 -4.68 -11.49
C MET A 48 7.34 -3.52 -11.46
N PHE A 49 6.28 -3.67 -10.67
CA PHE A 49 5.39 -2.59 -10.31
C PHE A 49 6.15 -1.52 -9.50
N PRO A 50 5.79 -0.24 -9.65
CA PRO A 50 6.47 0.84 -8.94
C PRO A 50 6.23 0.79 -7.44
N SER A 51 7.20 1.24 -6.67
CA SER A 51 7.07 1.33 -5.22
C SER A 51 7.68 2.62 -4.70
N ALA A 52 6.96 3.30 -3.82
CA ALA A 52 7.46 4.46 -3.07
C ALA A 52 8.51 4.04 -2.02
N LEU A 53 8.82 2.75 -1.88
CA LEU A 53 9.97 2.26 -1.13
C LEU A 53 11.29 2.32 -1.93
N ASP A 54 11.22 2.41 -3.26
CA ASP A 54 12.39 2.37 -4.13
C ASP A 54 12.77 3.77 -4.59
N ASP A 55 13.88 4.31 -4.09
CA ASP A 55 14.41 5.62 -4.50
C ASP A 55 14.54 5.78 -6.02
N ARG A 56 14.78 4.69 -6.76
CA ARG A 56 14.88 4.74 -8.23
C ARG A 56 13.53 5.03 -8.88
N ASP A 57 12.45 4.50 -8.32
CA ASP A 57 11.09 4.75 -8.80
C ASP A 57 10.66 6.18 -8.43
N ILE A 58 11.02 6.65 -7.23
CA ILE A 58 10.85 8.06 -6.82
C ILE A 58 11.57 8.99 -7.79
N GLN A 59 12.86 8.76 -8.05
CA GLN A 59 13.65 9.62 -8.94
C GLN A 59 13.18 9.59 -10.39
N ALA A 60 12.62 8.48 -10.85
CA ALA A 60 12.08 8.33 -12.20
C ALA A 60 10.65 8.91 -12.35
N GLY A 61 10.02 9.39 -11.28
CA GLY A 61 8.63 9.86 -11.29
C GLY A 61 7.60 8.74 -11.43
N TYR A 62 8.01 7.49 -11.22
CA TYR A 62 7.16 6.29 -11.41
C TYR A 62 6.07 6.12 -10.35
N VAL A 63 6.18 6.89 -9.28
CA VAL A 63 5.27 6.92 -8.14
C VAL A 63 4.54 8.27 -8.04
N ASP A 64 4.81 9.17 -8.97
CA ASP A 64 4.18 10.49 -9.01
C ASP A 64 2.75 10.36 -9.53
N LEU A 65 1.82 10.93 -8.78
CA LEU A 65 0.42 10.98 -9.17
C LEU A 65 0.06 12.38 -9.70
N PRO A 66 -0.99 12.49 -10.53
CA PRO A 66 -1.45 13.77 -11.02
C PRO A 66 -1.79 14.72 -9.88
N VAL A 67 -1.34 15.97 -9.99
CA VAL A 67 -1.67 17.02 -9.04
C VAL A 67 -3.17 17.34 -9.10
N LEU A 68 -3.81 17.41 -7.94
CA LEU A 68 -5.24 17.70 -7.81
C LEU A 68 -5.46 19.13 -7.33
N THR A 69 -6.39 19.85 -7.94
CA THR A 69 -6.90 21.10 -7.37
C THR A 69 -7.66 20.81 -6.07
N LEU A 70 -7.78 21.81 -5.19
CA LEU A 70 -8.61 21.72 -3.97
C LEU A 70 -10.07 21.39 -4.32
N ARG A 71 -10.57 21.92 -5.45
CA ARG A 71 -11.91 21.61 -5.97
C ARG A 71 -12.07 20.12 -6.31
N GLU A 72 -11.07 19.51 -6.95
CA GLU A 72 -11.08 18.07 -7.22
C GLU A 72 -11.06 17.23 -5.95
N MET A 73 -10.24 17.60 -4.96
CA MET A 73 -10.23 16.91 -3.66
C MET A 73 -11.62 16.97 -3.01
N HIS A 74 -12.29 18.14 -3.01
CA HIS A 74 -13.67 18.24 -2.50
C HIS A 74 -14.67 17.37 -3.29
N MET A 75 -14.52 17.25 -4.60
CA MET A 75 -15.36 16.36 -5.42
C MET A 75 -15.15 14.89 -5.02
N VAL A 76 -13.90 14.46 -4.91
CA VAL A 76 -13.54 13.08 -4.55
C VAL A 76 -14.00 12.73 -3.14
N GLU A 77 -13.82 13.65 -2.17
CA GLU A 77 -14.35 13.49 -0.82
C GLU A 77 -15.88 13.32 -0.82
N PHE A 78 -16.61 14.10 -1.63
CA PHE A 78 -18.06 13.95 -1.72
C PHE A 78 -18.48 12.65 -2.44
N MET A 79 -17.71 12.21 -3.45
CA MET A 79 -17.91 10.90 -4.09
C MET A 79 -17.68 9.75 -3.10
N GLU A 80 -16.69 9.87 -2.21
CA GLU A 80 -16.44 8.91 -1.14
C GLU A 80 -17.67 8.78 -0.22
N ASP A 81 -18.23 9.92 0.23
CA ASP A 81 -19.46 9.95 1.04
C ASP A 81 -20.66 9.31 0.33
N LEU A 82 -20.80 9.54 -0.98
CA LEU A 82 -21.90 8.96 -1.77
C LEU A 82 -21.75 7.46 -1.98
N THR A 83 -20.52 6.98 -2.17
CA THR A 83 -20.24 5.55 -2.40
C THR A 83 -20.31 4.72 -1.11
N ASP A 84 -20.42 5.36 0.05
CA ASP A 84 -20.77 4.73 1.33
C ASP A 84 -22.28 4.53 1.53
N ILE A 85 -23.12 5.11 0.67
CA ILE A 85 -24.56 4.87 0.69
C ILE A 85 -24.81 3.43 0.18
N PRO A 86 -25.55 2.59 0.92
CA PRO A 86 -25.88 1.24 0.44
C PRO A 86 -26.54 1.29 -0.94
N GLU A 87 -26.12 0.41 -1.86
CA GLU A 87 -26.66 0.31 -3.22
C GLU A 87 -26.52 1.63 -4.04
N TRP A 88 -25.49 2.44 -3.76
CA TRP A 88 -25.27 3.71 -4.46
C TRP A 88 -25.20 3.52 -5.99
N TRP A 89 -24.64 2.40 -6.46
CA TRP A 89 -24.45 2.09 -7.88
C TRP A 89 -25.78 1.85 -8.61
N GLU A 90 -26.85 1.47 -7.90
CA GLU A 90 -28.20 1.38 -8.47
C GLU A 90 -28.91 2.73 -8.38
N LYS A 91 -28.81 3.36 -7.21
CA LYS A 91 -29.49 4.62 -6.87
C LYS A 91 -29.04 5.80 -7.73
N ILE A 92 -27.79 5.83 -8.18
CA ILE A 92 -27.23 6.92 -8.99
C ILE A 92 -27.99 7.12 -10.32
N PHE A 93 -28.70 6.10 -10.82
CA PHE A 93 -29.47 6.20 -12.07
C PHE A 93 -30.86 6.83 -11.89
N GLU A 94 -31.32 7.05 -10.65
CA GLU A 94 -32.62 7.69 -10.39
C GLU A 94 -32.53 9.23 -10.49
N PRO A 95 -33.30 9.90 -11.37
CA PRO A 95 -33.21 11.36 -11.56
C PRO A 95 -33.46 12.17 -10.27
N ALA A 96 -34.39 11.71 -9.43
CA ALA A 96 -34.68 12.38 -8.16
C ALA A 96 -33.50 12.28 -7.16
N ILE A 97 -32.75 11.18 -7.20
CA ILE A 97 -31.56 10.98 -6.38
C ILE A 97 -30.41 11.85 -6.90
N GLN A 98 -30.20 11.90 -8.21
CA GLN A 98 -29.20 12.78 -8.83
C GLN A 98 -29.42 14.24 -8.43
N ASP A 99 -30.65 14.75 -8.54
CA ASP A 99 -30.97 16.12 -8.15
C ASP A 99 -30.76 16.38 -6.66
N LYS A 100 -31.05 15.39 -5.81
CA LYS A 100 -30.80 15.46 -4.37
C LYS A 100 -29.30 15.50 -4.08
N TRP A 101 -28.51 14.63 -4.70
CA TRP A 101 -27.06 14.54 -4.50
C TRP A 101 -26.33 15.77 -5.03
N LYS A 102 -26.69 16.29 -6.21
CA LYS A 102 -26.16 17.57 -6.71
C LYS A 102 -26.42 18.72 -5.74
N LYS A 103 -27.66 18.84 -5.24
CA LYS A 103 -28.00 19.86 -4.23
C LYS A 103 -27.23 19.67 -2.93
N ALA A 104 -27.02 18.43 -2.49
CA ALA A 104 -26.23 18.15 -1.29
C ALA A 104 -24.76 18.54 -1.50
N ALA A 105 -24.17 18.24 -2.66
CA ALA A 105 -22.79 18.59 -3.01
C ALA A 105 -22.57 20.12 -2.94
N MET A 106 -23.44 20.88 -3.61
CA MET A 106 -23.39 22.36 -3.61
C MET A 106 -23.64 22.99 -2.24
N ASN A 107 -24.29 22.27 -1.31
CA ASN A 107 -24.57 22.75 0.05
C ASN A 107 -23.66 22.12 1.12
N SER A 108 -22.59 21.43 0.71
CA SER A 108 -21.65 20.74 1.62
C SER A 108 -20.79 21.70 2.47
N GLY A 109 -20.80 23.00 2.14
CA GLY A 109 -19.90 24.00 2.73
C GLY A 109 -18.51 24.03 2.09
N LYS A 110 -18.24 23.13 1.12
CA LYS A 110 -17.05 23.14 0.26
C LYS A 110 -17.32 23.92 -1.02
N ASP A 111 -16.26 24.34 -1.70
CA ASP A 111 -16.36 25.04 -3.00
C ASP A 111 -16.67 24.05 -4.12
N ILE A 112 -17.95 23.69 -4.26
CA ILE A 112 -18.49 22.80 -5.30
C ILE A 112 -19.49 23.58 -6.15
N THR A 113 -19.17 23.78 -7.43
CA THR A 113 -20.05 24.42 -8.41
C THR A 113 -21.13 23.47 -8.93
N LEU A 114 -22.08 23.97 -9.72
CA LEU A 114 -23.05 23.13 -10.42
C LEU A 114 -22.35 22.18 -11.41
N ASN A 115 -21.35 22.66 -12.17
CA ASN A 115 -20.62 21.85 -13.13
C ASN A 115 -19.87 20.70 -12.44
N MET A 116 -19.25 20.98 -11.28
CA MET A 116 -18.61 19.95 -10.46
C MET A 116 -19.63 18.93 -9.92
N ALA A 117 -20.80 19.39 -9.49
CA ALA A 117 -21.87 18.52 -9.02
C ALA A 117 -22.42 17.62 -10.14
N GLU A 118 -22.54 18.14 -11.37
CA GLU A 118 -22.90 17.35 -12.55
C GLU A 118 -21.81 16.32 -12.89
N TRP A 119 -20.53 16.73 -12.86
CA TRP A 119 -19.40 15.83 -13.05
C TRP A 119 -19.40 14.68 -12.04
N ILE A 120 -19.64 14.96 -10.75
CA ILE A 120 -19.73 13.93 -9.70
C ILE A 120 -20.76 12.87 -10.07
N ILE A 121 -21.94 13.28 -10.55
CA ILE A 121 -22.99 12.34 -10.96
C ILE A 121 -22.55 11.53 -12.17
N ASP A 122 -22.05 12.17 -13.22
CA ASP A 122 -21.63 11.50 -14.45
C ASP A 122 -20.48 10.50 -14.20
N GLU A 123 -19.48 10.88 -13.40
CA GLU A 123 -18.37 10.01 -13.02
C GLU A 123 -18.85 8.82 -12.17
N LEU A 124 -19.77 9.03 -11.22
CA LEU A 124 -20.33 7.94 -10.43
C LEU A 124 -21.21 7.01 -11.26
N GLN A 125 -21.99 7.50 -12.23
CA GLN A 125 -22.73 6.63 -13.14
C GLN A 125 -21.78 5.74 -13.95
N PHE A 126 -20.67 6.31 -14.44
CA PHE A 126 -19.65 5.53 -15.13
C PHE A 126 -19.02 4.48 -14.22
N LYS A 127 -18.62 4.86 -13.00
CA LYS A 127 -18.08 3.92 -12.01
C LYS A 127 -19.08 2.86 -11.58
N ALA A 128 -20.37 3.17 -11.52
CA ALA A 128 -21.43 2.20 -11.22
C ALA A 128 -21.52 1.10 -12.29
N MET A 129 -21.35 1.44 -13.57
CA MET A 129 -21.27 0.42 -14.64
C MET A 129 -20.09 -0.52 -14.47
N ILE A 130 -18.96 -0.01 -13.96
CA ILE A 130 -17.79 -0.84 -13.65
C ILE A 130 -18.07 -1.71 -12.44
N TYR A 131 -18.57 -1.09 -11.37
CA TYR A 131 -18.91 -1.74 -10.10
C TYR A 131 -19.89 -2.90 -10.27
N GLU A 132 -20.87 -2.80 -11.17
CA GLU A 132 -21.82 -3.88 -11.46
C GLU A 132 -21.11 -5.19 -11.91
N THR A 133 -19.93 -5.07 -12.51
CA THR A 133 -19.15 -6.23 -12.99
C THR A 133 -18.02 -6.61 -12.05
N THR A 134 -17.41 -5.64 -11.37
CA THR A 134 -16.19 -5.85 -10.59
C THR A 134 -16.41 -5.84 -9.07
N GLU A 135 -17.53 -5.31 -8.60
CA GLU A 135 -17.83 -5.02 -7.18
C GLU A 135 -16.82 -4.07 -6.52
N VAL A 136 -16.08 -3.30 -7.33
CA VAL A 136 -14.95 -2.47 -6.88
C VAL A 136 -15.11 -1.03 -7.33
N VAL A 137 -14.86 -0.08 -6.43
CA VAL A 137 -14.80 1.34 -6.73
C VAL A 137 -13.42 1.92 -6.38
N ALA A 138 -12.90 2.73 -7.29
CA ALA A 138 -11.65 3.49 -7.15
C ALA A 138 -11.97 4.97 -7.35
N LEU A 139 -11.63 5.84 -6.39
CA LEU A 139 -11.93 7.28 -6.45
C LEU A 139 -10.67 8.14 -6.43
N TYR A 140 -9.73 7.79 -5.54
CA TYR A 140 -8.46 8.46 -5.38
C TYR A 140 -7.49 8.12 -6.51
N ASN A 141 -6.57 9.04 -6.80
CA ASN A 141 -5.45 8.75 -7.68
C ASN A 141 -4.58 7.65 -7.06
N GLY A 142 -3.86 6.89 -7.90
CA GLY A 142 -3.08 5.73 -7.45
C GLY A 142 -3.95 4.50 -7.16
N ASP A 143 -5.24 4.54 -7.48
CA ASP A 143 -6.13 3.38 -7.49
C ASP A 143 -6.18 2.61 -6.17
N VAL A 144 -6.23 3.40 -5.10
CA VAL A 144 -6.79 2.97 -3.83
C VAL A 144 -8.25 2.60 -4.07
N THR A 145 -8.58 1.33 -3.85
CA THR A 145 -9.92 0.79 -4.10
C THR A 145 -10.59 0.36 -2.82
N LYS A 146 -11.93 0.41 -2.82
CA LYS A 146 -12.77 -0.21 -1.78
C LYS A 146 -13.86 -1.08 -2.39
N SER A 147 -14.32 -2.05 -1.60
CA SER A 147 -15.51 -2.84 -1.86
C SER A 147 -16.19 -3.23 -0.54
N ASP A 148 -17.52 -3.13 -0.53
CA ASP A 148 -18.38 -3.58 0.58
C ASP A 148 -19.12 -4.89 0.26
N THR A 149 -18.90 -5.45 -0.95
CA THR A 149 -19.70 -6.56 -1.49
C THR A 149 -18.85 -7.77 -1.90
N ASN A 150 -17.54 -7.59 -2.15
CA ASN A 150 -16.61 -8.68 -2.50
C ASN A 150 -16.66 -9.86 -1.52
N LEU A 151 -16.93 -9.57 -0.23
CA LEU A 151 -17.06 -10.57 0.81
C LEU A 151 -18.47 -10.50 1.43
N PRO A 152 -19.26 -11.60 1.41
CA PRO A 152 -20.56 -11.60 2.04
C PRO A 152 -20.44 -11.72 3.57
N ASP A 153 -21.45 -11.24 4.31
CA ASP A 153 -21.54 -11.31 5.79
C ASP A 153 -21.28 -12.69 6.41
N SER A 154 -21.55 -13.77 5.67
CA SER A 154 -21.24 -15.13 6.13
C SER A 154 -19.74 -15.34 6.32
N ILE A 155 -18.89 -14.75 5.47
CA ILE A 155 -17.44 -14.81 5.60
C ILE A 155 -16.98 -14.12 6.86
N PHE A 156 -17.46 -12.91 7.15
CA PHE A 156 -17.03 -12.19 8.36
C PHE A 156 -17.45 -12.91 9.64
N ARG A 157 -18.62 -13.56 9.65
CA ARG A 157 -19.02 -14.45 10.76
C ARG A 157 -18.08 -15.65 10.92
N GLU A 158 -17.71 -16.27 9.81
CA GLU A 158 -16.77 -17.40 9.79
C GLU A 158 -15.36 -16.97 10.19
N MET A 159 -14.88 -15.79 9.75
CA MET A 159 -13.60 -15.20 10.17
C MET A 159 -13.55 -15.06 11.69
N ARG A 160 -14.56 -14.42 12.30
CA ARG A 160 -14.64 -14.27 13.76
C ARG A 160 -14.57 -15.61 14.50
N SER A 161 -15.30 -16.61 13.99
CA SER A 161 -15.33 -17.94 14.62
C SER A 161 -14.04 -18.74 14.43
N LEU A 162 -13.40 -18.67 13.26
CA LEU A 162 -12.20 -19.46 12.97
C LEU A 162 -10.95 -18.81 13.54
N PHE A 163 -10.85 -17.48 13.44
CA PHE A 163 -9.64 -16.73 13.80
C PHE A 163 -9.47 -16.62 15.32
N SER A 164 -10.54 -16.83 16.10
CA SER A 164 -10.48 -16.83 17.56
C SER A 164 -9.50 -17.87 18.14
N VAL A 165 -9.17 -18.93 17.39
CA VAL A 165 -8.15 -19.93 17.80
C VAL A 165 -6.74 -19.32 17.89
N LEU A 166 -6.50 -18.17 17.24
CA LEU A 166 -5.23 -17.45 17.27
C LEU A 166 -5.20 -16.37 18.36
N GLU A 167 -6.32 -16.11 19.06
CA GLU A 167 -6.40 -15.14 20.15
C GLU A 167 -5.87 -15.74 21.46
N TYR A 168 -4.56 -15.89 21.58
CA TYR A 168 -3.88 -16.41 22.76
C TYR A 168 -4.09 -15.58 24.03
N ASP A 169 -4.31 -16.24 25.18
CA ASP A 169 -4.58 -15.56 26.46
C ASP A 169 -3.32 -15.25 27.28
N LEU A 170 -2.23 -15.98 27.05
CA LEU A 170 -0.97 -15.80 27.77
C LEU A 170 -0.11 -14.75 27.09
N GLU A 171 0.28 -13.74 27.87
CA GLU A 171 1.03 -12.54 27.44
C GLU A 171 2.21 -12.82 26.49
N PRO A 172 3.09 -13.83 26.73
CA PRO A 172 4.23 -14.08 25.83
C PRO A 172 3.82 -14.52 24.41
N MET A 173 2.58 -14.97 24.23
CA MET A 173 2.04 -15.45 22.96
C MET A 173 1.09 -14.44 22.29
N GLN A 174 0.89 -13.27 22.89
CA GLN A 174 0.03 -12.22 22.35
C GLN A 174 0.74 -11.33 21.33
N TYR A 175 2.08 -11.26 21.36
CA TYR A 175 2.91 -10.56 20.37
C TYR A 175 2.53 -9.08 20.15
N PHE A 176 2.31 -8.34 21.23
CA PHE A 176 2.17 -6.88 21.17
C PHE A 176 3.41 -6.22 20.56
N HIS A 177 3.20 -5.11 19.86
CA HIS A 177 4.26 -4.25 19.35
C HIS A 177 4.88 -3.43 20.50
N PRO A 178 6.14 -3.02 20.40
CA PRO A 178 6.76 -2.16 21.41
C PRO A 178 6.43 -0.68 21.18
N GLY A 179 6.68 0.16 22.20
CA GLY A 179 6.69 1.61 22.05
C GLY A 179 5.31 2.22 21.80
N MET A 180 5.23 3.15 20.83
CA MET A 180 4.00 3.90 20.53
C MET A 180 2.85 3.04 19.98
N LEU A 181 3.17 1.85 19.47
CA LEU A 181 2.20 0.90 18.92
C LEU A 181 1.82 -0.21 19.91
N SER A 182 1.99 0.03 21.22
CA SER A 182 1.81 -1.00 22.26
C SER A 182 0.43 -1.66 22.35
N GLN A 183 -0.59 -1.05 21.75
CA GLN A 183 -1.95 -1.57 21.66
C GLN A 183 -2.14 -2.52 20.47
N GLU A 184 -1.24 -2.49 19.50
CA GLU A 184 -1.28 -3.36 18.32
C GLU A 184 -0.58 -4.69 18.63
N ARG A 185 -1.16 -5.79 18.15
CA ARG A 185 -0.58 -7.13 18.22
C ARG A 185 -0.78 -7.92 16.94
N ASP A 186 0.10 -8.89 16.72
CA ASP A 186 -0.04 -9.84 15.61
C ASP A 186 -0.60 -11.18 16.11
N LEU A 187 -1.68 -11.66 15.48
CA LEU A 187 -2.21 -13.00 15.65
C LEU A 187 -1.53 -13.98 14.67
N ILE A 188 -1.18 -13.49 13.48
CA ILE A 188 -0.20 -14.11 12.57
C ILE A 188 0.92 -13.09 12.36
N SER A 189 2.03 -13.27 13.08
CA SER A 189 3.15 -12.31 13.04
C SER A 189 4.03 -12.52 11.82
N MET A 190 4.30 -11.43 11.10
CA MET A 190 5.25 -11.41 9.99
C MET A 190 6.71 -11.42 10.46
N ALA A 191 6.97 -10.81 11.64
CA ALA A 191 8.31 -10.59 12.16
C ALA A 191 8.79 -11.70 13.12
N LEU A 192 7.93 -12.65 13.49
CA LEU A 192 8.31 -13.82 14.29
C LEU A 192 8.88 -14.93 13.39
N TYR A 193 9.97 -15.58 13.79
CA TYR A 193 10.69 -16.56 12.95
C TYR A 193 10.90 -16.10 11.48
N PRO A 194 11.46 -14.91 11.23
CA PRO A 194 11.79 -14.47 9.88
C PRO A 194 12.96 -15.30 9.33
N LEU A 195 13.34 -15.07 8.07
CA LEU A 195 14.64 -15.52 7.59
C LEU A 195 15.74 -14.67 8.25
N LEU A 196 16.74 -15.32 8.84
CA LEU A 196 17.96 -14.67 9.33
C LEU A 196 19.13 -15.12 8.49
N TYR A 197 19.70 -14.17 7.77
CA TYR A 197 20.91 -14.41 6.99
C TYR A 197 22.06 -14.85 7.91
N GLY A 198 22.74 -15.93 7.55
CA GLY A 198 23.80 -16.54 8.37
C GLY A 198 23.31 -17.48 9.49
N ARG A 199 21.99 -17.69 9.66
CA ARG A 199 21.44 -18.61 10.66
C ARG A 199 20.34 -19.54 10.14
N THR A 200 19.39 -19.02 9.36
CA THR A 200 18.24 -19.79 8.86
C THR A 200 18.71 -20.88 7.89
N ARG A 201 18.05 -22.03 7.93
CA ARG A 201 18.33 -23.14 7.00
C ARG A 201 17.44 -23.02 5.76
N ILE A 202 18.06 -23.10 4.59
CA ILE A 202 17.40 -23.07 3.29
C ILE A 202 17.63 -24.39 2.55
N LEU A 203 16.62 -24.86 1.83
CA LEU A 203 16.71 -26.01 0.94
C LEU A 203 17.31 -25.56 -0.40
N THR A 204 18.37 -26.22 -0.84
CA THR A 204 19.16 -25.84 -2.02
C THR A 204 18.79 -26.67 -3.26
N ASP A 205 18.10 -27.79 -3.08
CA ASP A 205 17.85 -28.80 -4.12
C ASP A 205 16.35 -29.06 -4.39
N ARG A 206 15.46 -28.50 -3.57
CA ARG A 206 14.01 -28.73 -3.63
C ARG A 206 13.22 -27.60 -2.99
N ILE A 207 11.95 -27.52 -3.36
CA ILE A 207 10.95 -26.75 -2.63
C ILE A 207 10.03 -27.69 -1.85
N ILE A 208 9.40 -27.18 -0.80
CA ILE A 208 8.40 -27.89 0.02
C ILE A 208 7.03 -27.27 -0.16
N GLY A 209 6.00 -28.11 -0.05
CA GLY A 209 4.62 -27.70 -0.09
C GLY A 209 3.98 -27.68 1.31
N LEU A 210 2.70 -27.31 1.34
CA LEU A 210 1.91 -27.24 2.56
C LEU A 210 1.81 -28.59 3.28
N ASP A 211 1.70 -29.70 2.54
CA ASP A 211 1.44 -31.03 3.08
C ASP A 211 2.69 -31.77 3.59
N ASP A 212 3.88 -31.38 3.13
CA ASP A 212 5.13 -32.02 3.51
C ASP A 212 6.10 -31.11 4.29
N ALA A 213 5.75 -29.83 4.51
CA ALA A 213 6.58 -28.85 5.23
C ALA A 213 7.14 -29.37 6.56
N LEU A 214 6.31 -30.04 7.38
CA LEU A 214 6.73 -30.55 8.69
C LEU A 214 7.80 -31.65 8.60
N LYS A 215 7.89 -32.39 7.49
CA LYS A 215 8.89 -33.46 7.29
C LYS A 215 10.30 -32.91 7.12
N TYR A 216 10.42 -31.64 6.75
CA TYR A 216 11.69 -30.97 6.45
C TYR A 216 12.16 -30.04 7.57
N ILE A 217 11.46 -30.00 8.72
CA ILE A 217 11.90 -29.23 9.87
C ILE A 217 13.36 -29.57 10.24
N GLY A 218 14.19 -28.54 10.38
CA GLY A 218 15.61 -28.66 10.71
C GLY A 218 16.52 -29.11 9.56
N LYS A 219 15.98 -29.34 8.36
CA LYS A 219 16.77 -29.67 7.15
C LYS A 219 17.26 -28.42 6.43
N GLY A 220 18.15 -28.62 5.47
CA GLY A 220 18.77 -27.55 4.68
C GLY A 220 20.09 -27.04 5.23
N GLU A 221 20.70 -26.15 4.45
CA GLU A 221 22.00 -25.53 4.73
C GLU A 221 21.80 -24.13 5.29
N VAL A 222 22.73 -23.65 6.12
CA VAL A 222 22.65 -22.29 6.65
C VAL A 222 22.86 -21.32 5.48
N ILE A 223 21.86 -20.48 5.23
CA ILE A 223 21.93 -19.46 4.19
C ILE A 223 23.08 -18.48 4.52
N PRO A 224 23.97 -18.16 3.57
CA PRO A 224 25.06 -17.21 3.84
C PRO A 224 24.52 -15.80 4.07
N VAL A 225 25.33 -14.95 4.70
CA VAL A 225 25.04 -13.51 4.73
C VAL A 225 25.29 -12.95 3.33
N PRO A 226 24.29 -12.32 2.69
CA PRO A 226 24.45 -11.80 1.34
C PRO A 226 25.54 -10.74 1.34
N LYS A 227 26.27 -10.67 0.22
CA LYS A 227 27.18 -9.56 -0.02
C LYS A 227 26.36 -8.28 -0.03
N GLU A 228 27.03 -7.21 0.36
CA GLU A 228 26.49 -5.89 0.12
C GLU A 228 26.37 -5.67 -1.38
N THR A 229 25.13 -5.57 -1.83
CA THR A 229 24.75 -5.15 -3.17
C THR A 229 23.64 -4.11 -2.99
N GLY A 230 23.40 -3.25 -3.97
CA GLY A 230 22.41 -2.21 -3.77
C GLY A 230 22.54 -0.98 -4.65
N ILE A 231 21.46 -0.20 -4.54
CA ILE A 231 21.33 1.24 -4.84
C ILE A 231 22.63 1.95 -4.46
N THR A 232 23.29 2.52 -5.46
CA THR A 232 24.53 3.28 -5.31
C THR A 232 24.25 4.59 -4.57
N ARG A 233 25.29 5.31 -4.15
CA ARG A 233 25.09 6.61 -3.49
C ARG A 233 24.35 7.58 -4.42
N GLU A 234 24.55 7.42 -5.72
CA GLU A 234 23.93 8.20 -6.79
C GLU A 234 22.43 7.88 -6.95
N ASP A 235 22.00 6.67 -6.60
CA ASP A 235 20.60 6.24 -6.68
C ASP A 235 19.78 6.63 -5.44
N ILE A 236 20.41 7.06 -4.34
CA ILE A 236 19.73 7.49 -3.11
C ILE A 236 19.23 8.92 -3.26
N ALA A 237 17.99 9.18 -2.84
CA ALA A 237 17.42 10.53 -2.86
C ALA A 237 18.33 11.56 -2.16
N TRP A 238 18.65 12.67 -2.84
CA TRP A 238 19.65 13.63 -2.38
C TRP A 238 19.43 14.14 -0.94
N ARG A 239 18.17 14.34 -0.52
CA ARG A 239 17.86 14.81 0.84
C ARG A 239 18.21 13.78 1.91
N VAL A 240 18.08 12.49 1.62
CA VAL A 240 18.55 11.41 2.49
C VAL A 240 20.07 11.50 2.65
N LEU A 241 20.81 11.74 1.57
CA LEU A 241 22.27 11.89 1.59
C LEU A 241 22.75 13.07 2.46
N SER A 242 21.90 14.08 2.67
CA SER A 242 22.23 15.26 3.48
C SER A 242 22.05 15.04 4.99
N ARG A 243 21.37 13.96 5.41
CA ARG A 243 21.05 13.66 6.81
C ARG A 243 22.03 12.68 7.44
N ALA A 244 22.95 13.17 8.26
CA ALA A 244 23.96 12.36 8.94
C ALA A 244 23.40 11.35 9.97
N ASP A 245 22.15 11.53 10.41
CA ASP A 245 21.45 10.65 11.35
C ASP A 245 20.85 9.40 10.68
N ILE A 246 20.70 9.39 9.35
CA ILE A 246 20.17 8.25 8.59
C ILE A 246 21.33 7.41 8.06
N LYS A 247 21.49 6.22 8.64
CA LYS A 247 22.53 5.23 8.24
C LYS A 247 21.94 3.96 7.63
N VAL A 248 20.63 3.91 7.51
CA VAL A 248 19.87 2.75 7.03
C VAL A 248 20.18 2.55 5.55
N ARG A 249 20.31 1.29 5.15
CA ARG A 249 20.46 0.89 3.75
C ARG A 249 19.13 0.37 3.24
N PRO A 250 18.82 0.55 1.94
CA PRO A 250 17.54 0.14 1.39
C PRO A 250 17.23 -1.35 1.61
N TYR A 251 18.23 -2.23 1.47
CA TYR A 251 18.07 -3.67 1.69
C TYR A 251 18.68 -4.13 3.01
N SER A 252 17.91 -4.93 3.77
CA SER A 252 18.41 -5.63 4.95
C SER A 252 19.31 -6.80 4.56
N ARG A 253 20.47 -6.88 5.21
CA ARG A 253 21.37 -8.05 5.15
C ARG A 253 21.20 -8.98 6.35
N LYS A 254 20.26 -8.67 7.24
CA LYS A 254 20.02 -9.43 8.47
C LYS A 254 18.76 -10.26 8.37
N TYR A 255 17.68 -9.66 7.86
CA TYR A 255 16.34 -10.22 7.95
C TYR A 255 15.61 -10.18 6.60
N GLN A 256 14.67 -11.11 6.42
CA GLN A 256 13.65 -11.04 5.39
C GLN A 256 12.38 -11.73 5.91
N VAL A 257 11.22 -11.13 5.67
CA VAL A 257 9.93 -11.78 5.94
C VAL A 257 9.67 -12.85 4.88
N LEU A 258 9.16 -14.01 5.30
CA LEU A 258 8.91 -15.14 4.41
C LEU A 258 7.45 -15.12 3.91
N PRO A 259 7.20 -14.86 2.61
CA PRO A 259 5.88 -15.08 2.02
C PRO A 259 5.56 -16.57 1.92
N SER A 260 4.27 -16.85 1.76
CA SER A 260 3.77 -18.14 1.26
C SER A 260 3.67 -18.11 -0.26
N ASP A 261 3.97 -19.23 -0.90
CA ASP A 261 3.78 -19.43 -2.34
C ASP A 261 2.33 -19.81 -2.62
N TRP A 262 1.78 -19.31 -3.72
CA TRP A 262 0.43 -19.62 -4.20
C TRP A 262 0.46 -20.05 -5.66
N GLU A 263 -0.41 -20.99 -6.00
CA GLU A 263 -0.52 -21.56 -7.35
C GLU A 263 -1.98 -21.55 -7.82
N LEU A 264 -2.21 -21.30 -9.10
CA LEU A 264 -3.54 -21.33 -9.68
C LEU A 264 -3.91 -22.79 -10.01
N GLY A 265 -4.95 -23.31 -9.37
CA GLY A 265 -5.46 -24.65 -9.60
C GLY A 265 -6.24 -24.78 -10.91
N ASP A 266 -6.48 -26.03 -11.32
CA ASP A 266 -7.30 -26.35 -12.50
C ASP A 266 -8.78 -25.94 -12.34
N ASP A 267 -9.21 -25.64 -11.11
CA ASP A 267 -10.53 -25.09 -10.79
C ASP A 267 -10.62 -23.56 -10.99
N GLY A 268 -9.52 -22.93 -11.40
CA GLY A 268 -9.42 -21.49 -11.62
C GLY A 268 -9.26 -20.68 -10.33
N GLN A 269 -8.92 -21.32 -9.20
CA GLN A 269 -8.71 -20.67 -7.91
C GLN A 269 -7.24 -20.72 -7.47
N TRP A 270 -6.81 -19.67 -6.78
CA TRP A 270 -5.50 -19.61 -6.13
C TRP A 270 -5.50 -20.44 -4.85
N HIS A 271 -4.54 -21.35 -4.73
CA HIS A 271 -4.32 -22.18 -3.54
C HIS A 271 -2.98 -21.87 -2.90
N ILE A 272 -2.94 -21.96 -1.57
CA ILE A 272 -1.71 -21.80 -0.79
C ILE A 272 -0.84 -23.05 -0.99
N ALA A 273 0.24 -22.90 -1.73
CA ALA A 273 1.13 -23.99 -2.11
C ALA A 273 2.16 -24.32 -1.01
N SER A 274 2.62 -23.33 -0.23
CA SER A 274 3.55 -23.52 0.89
C SER A 274 2.97 -22.99 2.21
N TYR A 275 3.51 -23.41 3.36
CA TYR A 275 2.97 -23.00 4.66
C TYR A 275 3.06 -21.47 4.88
N ILE A 276 2.09 -20.88 5.58
CA ILE A 276 2.15 -19.49 6.02
C ILE A 276 3.03 -19.44 7.28
N ASN A 277 4.03 -18.55 7.28
CA ASN A 277 4.94 -18.43 8.41
C ASN A 277 4.15 -18.15 9.71
N ASN A 278 4.51 -18.86 10.78
CA ASN A 278 3.80 -18.86 12.08
C ASN A 278 2.38 -19.43 12.11
N LEU A 279 1.86 -20.00 11.02
CA LEU A 279 0.56 -20.67 10.99
C LEU A 279 0.72 -22.18 10.76
N HIS A 280 0.50 -22.99 11.80
CA HIS A 280 0.73 -24.44 11.74
C HIS A 280 -0.05 -25.13 10.59
N PRO A 281 0.61 -25.78 9.60
CA PRO A 281 -0.01 -26.22 8.34
C PRO A 281 -1.07 -27.34 8.47
N VAL A 282 -0.96 -28.18 9.53
CA VAL A 282 -1.93 -29.24 9.82
C VAL A 282 -3.02 -28.81 10.81
N LYS A 283 -2.62 -28.26 11.97
CA LYS A 283 -3.55 -27.90 13.05
C LYS A 283 -4.48 -26.74 12.70
N HIS A 284 -4.03 -25.84 11.82
CA HIS A 284 -4.80 -24.70 11.34
C HIS A 284 -5.32 -24.88 9.91
N ARG A 285 -5.46 -26.11 9.41
CA ARG A 285 -5.79 -26.34 7.98
C ARG A 285 -7.12 -25.70 7.54
N ASN A 286 -8.07 -25.52 8.45
CA ASN A 286 -9.30 -24.76 8.22
C ASN A 286 -9.04 -23.27 7.95
N LEU A 287 -8.06 -22.66 8.64
CA LEU A 287 -7.65 -21.27 8.43
C LEU A 287 -7.06 -21.07 7.04
N TYR A 288 -6.25 -22.01 6.55
CA TYR A 288 -5.73 -21.97 5.17
C TYR A 288 -6.86 -21.95 4.13
N LYS A 289 -7.87 -22.83 4.28
CA LYS A 289 -9.05 -22.84 3.38
C LYS A 289 -9.82 -21.53 3.42
N MET A 290 -9.97 -20.95 4.61
CA MET A 290 -10.63 -19.67 4.79
C MET A 290 -9.87 -18.53 4.08
N LEU A 291 -8.54 -18.51 4.22
CA LEU A 291 -7.68 -17.52 3.57
C LEU A 291 -7.72 -17.66 2.04
N GLU A 292 -7.70 -18.88 1.50
CA GLU A 292 -7.88 -19.13 0.06
C GLU A 292 -9.24 -18.61 -0.43
N GLN A 293 -10.32 -18.90 0.31
CA GLN A 293 -11.66 -18.44 -0.05
C GLN A 293 -11.77 -16.90 -0.06
N ILE A 294 -11.17 -16.23 0.92
CA ILE A 294 -11.13 -14.76 0.98
C ILE A 294 -10.31 -14.22 -0.19
N PHE A 295 -9.08 -14.72 -0.38
CA PHE A 295 -8.16 -14.22 -1.40
C PHE A 295 -8.78 -14.31 -2.80
N ASN A 296 -9.38 -15.47 -3.14
CA ASN A 296 -10.01 -15.66 -4.44
C ASN A 296 -11.18 -14.71 -4.72
N ARG A 297 -11.94 -14.32 -3.69
CA ARG A 297 -13.04 -13.36 -3.84
C ARG A 297 -12.58 -11.93 -4.10
N ILE A 298 -11.38 -11.58 -3.65
CA ILE A 298 -10.84 -10.23 -3.81
C ILE A 298 -9.86 -10.11 -4.99
N VAL A 299 -9.65 -11.17 -5.78
CA VAL A 299 -8.83 -11.14 -7.02
C VAL A 299 -9.28 -10.04 -7.99
N PRO A 300 -10.58 -9.80 -8.25
CA PRO A 300 -11.01 -8.68 -9.09
C PRO A 300 -10.53 -7.32 -8.58
N GLN A 301 -10.48 -7.14 -7.26
CA GLN A 301 -9.98 -5.91 -6.63
C GLN A 301 -8.46 -5.77 -6.78
N TRP A 302 -7.71 -6.87 -6.66
CA TRP A 302 -6.26 -6.87 -6.99
C TRP A 302 -6.00 -6.43 -8.42
N ASN A 303 -6.78 -6.95 -9.36
CA ASN A 303 -6.70 -6.56 -10.76
C ASN A 303 -6.98 -5.07 -10.95
N ALA A 304 -7.99 -4.53 -10.28
CA ALA A 304 -8.33 -3.11 -10.35
C ALA A 304 -7.22 -2.22 -9.79
N THR A 305 -6.69 -2.53 -8.60
CA THR A 305 -5.62 -1.74 -7.96
C THR A 305 -4.29 -1.80 -8.73
N LEU A 306 -3.94 -2.94 -9.33
CA LEU A 306 -2.66 -3.09 -10.04
C LEU A 306 -2.71 -2.60 -11.49
N THR A 307 -3.90 -2.51 -12.10
CA THR A 307 -4.04 -2.16 -13.52
C THR A 307 -3.33 -0.84 -13.88
N PRO A 308 -3.53 0.25 -13.13
CA PRO A 308 -2.93 1.54 -13.48
C PRO A 308 -1.43 1.63 -13.20
N LEU A 309 -0.88 0.68 -12.43
CA LEU A 309 0.56 0.56 -12.21
C LEU A 309 1.30 -0.11 -13.38
N LYS A 310 0.59 -0.91 -14.20
CA LYS A 310 1.20 -1.67 -15.31
C LYS A 310 1.52 -0.81 -16.52
N ASP A 311 0.67 0.17 -16.78
CA ASP A 311 0.82 1.15 -17.84
C ASP A 311 0.65 2.48 -17.09
N MET A 312 1.76 3.17 -16.77
CA MET A 312 1.80 4.45 -16.04
C MET A 312 1.15 5.57 -16.86
N LEU A 313 -0.11 5.37 -17.16
CA LEU A 313 -0.99 6.33 -17.75
C LEU A 313 -1.48 7.13 -16.57
N HIS A 314 -0.72 8.17 -16.24
CA HIS A 314 -1.16 9.14 -15.25
C HIS A 314 -2.64 9.46 -15.53
N SER A 315 -3.47 9.22 -14.52
CA SER A 315 -4.87 9.65 -14.55
C SER A 315 -4.87 11.13 -14.94
N ARG A 316 -5.78 11.57 -15.80
CA ARG A 316 -5.84 13.00 -16.08
C ARG A 316 -6.47 13.70 -14.89
N ALA A 317 -5.98 14.90 -14.58
CA ALA A 317 -6.71 15.81 -13.72
C ALA A 317 -8.15 15.96 -14.26
N ARG A 318 -9.14 15.89 -13.36
CA ARG A 318 -10.55 16.16 -13.66
C ARG A 318 -10.75 17.64 -14.00
N ILE A 319 -9.93 18.51 -13.40
CA ILE A 319 -9.96 19.96 -13.61
C ILE A 319 -8.57 20.43 -14.06
N GLU A 320 -8.48 20.99 -15.27
CA GLU A 320 -7.25 21.58 -15.78
C GLU A 320 -7.11 23.04 -15.33
N TYR A 321 -5.88 23.43 -14.93
CA TYR A 321 -5.51 24.82 -14.67
C TYR A 321 -4.28 25.17 -15.50
N ARG A 322 -4.41 26.08 -16.45
CA ARG A 322 -3.34 26.38 -17.42
C ARG A 322 -2.70 27.76 -17.22
N LYS A 323 -3.37 28.65 -16.49
CA LYS A 323 -2.94 30.03 -16.30
C LYS A 323 -3.38 30.57 -14.94
N ALA A 324 -2.45 31.18 -14.22
CA ALA A 324 -2.72 31.91 -13.00
C ALA A 324 -3.40 33.25 -13.33
N GLU A 325 -4.67 33.37 -12.95
CA GLU A 325 -5.44 34.61 -13.09
C GLU A 325 -6.03 35.02 -11.73
N TYR A 326 -6.19 36.32 -11.51
CA TYR A 326 -6.65 36.87 -10.23
C TYR A 326 -7.81 37.84 -10.43
N TYR A 327 -8.72 37.87 -9.47
CA TYR A 327 -9.71 38.94 -9.39
C TYR A 327 -9.02 40.30 -9.17
N PRO A 328 -9.51 41.39 -9.78
CA PRO A 328 -8.92 42.71 -9.58
C PRO A 328 -8.91 43.14 -8.11
N VAL A 329 -7.75 43.54 -7.61
CA VAL A 329 -7.62 44.12 -6.27
C VAL A 329 -8.18 45.56 -6.28
N PRO A 330 -9.08 45.94 -5.35
CA PRO A 330 -9.60 47.31 -5.27
C PRO A 330 -8.48 48.35 -5.19
N LYS A 331 -8.65 49.50 -5.84
CA LYS A 331 -7.59 50.52 -5.95
C LYS A 331 -7.13 51.05 -4.59
N GLU A 332 -8.06 51.17 -3.65
CA GLU A 332 -7.83 51.64 -2.29
C GLU A 332 -6.97 50.64 -1.49
N VAL A 333 -7.12 49.35 -1.77
CA VAL A 333 -6.33 48.27 -1.18
C VAL A 333 -4.96 48.21 -1.86
N ALA A 334 -4.92 48.27 -3.19
CA ALA A 334 -3.67 48.30 -3.96
C ALA A 334 -2.77 49.49 -3.57
N ALA A 335 -3.35 50.64 -3.22
CA ALA A 335 -2.62 51.81 -2.71
C ALA A 335 -1.94 51.57 -1.34
N GLN A 336 -2.35 50.55 -0.59
CA GLN A 336 -1.75 50.13 0.69
C GLN A 336 -0.67 49.06 0.50
N ALA A 337 -0.31 48.71 -0.75
CA ALA A 337 0.76 47.77 -1.02
C ALA A 337 2.07 48.23 -0.33
N PRO A 338 2.80 47.31 0.32
CA PRO A 338 4.07 47.61 0.96
C PRO A 338 5.01 48.42 0.07
N GLN A 339 5.66 49.41 0.66
CA GLN A 339 6.76 50.17 0.06
C GLN A 339 8.03 49.91 0.85
N ILE A 340 9.18 49.86 0.18
CA ILE A 340 10.46 49.63 0.84
C ILE A 340 10.79 50.76 1.82
N HIS A 341 11.09 50.43 3.07
CA HIS A 341 11.49 51.41 4.08
C HIS A 341 12.98 51.75 3.98
N PRO A 342 13.42 52.93 4.47
CA PRO A 342 14.83 53.27 4.50
C PRO A 342 15.64 52.27 5.33
N LYS A 343 16.65 51.64 4.70
CA LYS A 343 17.52 50.59 5.29
C LYS A 343 16.81 49.27 5.61
N GLU A 344 15.61 49.03 5.09
CA GLU A 344 14.96 47.70 5.15
C GLU A 344 15.80 46.70 4.33
N ALA A 345 15.95 45.49 4.86
CA ALA A 345 16.56 44.43 4.07
C ALA A 345 15.60 44.03 2.94
N GLN A 346 16.13 43.74 1.75
CA GLN A 346 15.32 43.35 0.60
C GLN A 346 14.41 42.13 0.92
N SER A 347 14.92 41.17 1.70
CA SER A 347 14.17 39.99 2.15
C SER A 347 12.99 40.33 3.06
N GLU A 348 13.13 41.34 3.94
CA GLU A 348 12.04 41.78 4.84
C GLU A 348 10.93 42.47 4.03
N PHE A 349 11.33 43.26 3.02
CA PHE A 349 10.38 43.90 2.10
C PHE A 349 9.63 42.87 1.24
N GLU A 350 10.33 41.86 0.74
CA GLU A 350 9.75 40.75 -0.03
C GLU A 350 8.75 39.96 0.81
N GLU A 351 9.09 39.59 2.05
CA GLU A 351 8.19 38.88 2.98
C GLU A 351 6.91 39.69 3.26
N ARG A 352 7.05 41.00 3.50
CA ARG A 352 5.90 41.91 3.68
C ARG A 352 5.02 41.98 2.44
N THR A 353 5.65 42.06 1.27
CA THR A 353 4.97 42.13 -0.03
C THR A 353 4.22 40.84 -0.32
N GLU A 354 4.86 39.69 -0.12
CA GLU A 354 4.26 38.37 -0.28
C GLU A 354 3.06 38.19 0.65
N LYS A 355 3.22 38.52 1.94
CA LYS A 355 2.13 38.48 2.92
C LYS A 355 0.95 39.35 2.49
N TRP A 356 1.21 40.59 2.10
CA TRP A 356 0.16 41.49 1.62
C TRP A 356 -0.50 40.94 0.35
N ARG A 357 0.27 40.38 -0.60
CA ARG A 357 -0.30 39.79 -1.81
C ARG A 357 -1.17 38.58 -1.46
N MET A 358 -0.72 37.66 -0.59
CA MET A 358 -1.51 36.52 -0.12
C MET A 358 -2.83 36.95 0.55
N GLU A 359 -2.81 38.02 1.33
CA GLU A 359 -4.01 38.55 2.00
C GLU A 359 -5.03 39.14 1.01
N ASN A 360 -4.57 39.75 -0.10
CA ASN A 360 -5.41 40.59 -0.97
C ASN A 360 -5.70 39.99 -2.36
N PHE A 361 -4.85 39.11 -2.88
CA PHE A 361 -5.04 38.47 -4.18
C PHE A 361 -5.91 37.22 -4.02
N ARG A 362 -6.83 37.02 -4.96
CA ARG A 362 -7.68 35.83 -5.02
C ARG A 362 -7.57 35.23 -6.42
N ALA A 363 -6.98 34.05 -6.51
CA ALA A 363 -6.88 33.30 -7.74
C ALA A 363 -8.29 32.94 -8.23
N ILE A 364 -8.53 33.11 -9.53
CA ILE A 364 -9.72 32.62 -10.21
C ILE A 364 -9.61 31.09 -10.21
N GLN A 365 -10.58 30.45 -9.56
CA GLN A 365 -10.61 29.00 -9.40
C GLN A 365 -11.05 28.34 -10.72
N PRO A 366 -10.37 27.27 -11.18
CA PRO A 366 -10.84 26.51 -12.34
C PRO A 366 -12.13 25.76 -12.02
N ASP A 367 -12.90 25.43 -13.04
CA ASP A 367 -14.17 24.72 -12.90
C ASP A 367 -14.17 23.42 -13.72
N ALA A 368 -15.05 22.49 -13.37
CA ALA A 368 -15.17 21.23 -14.07
C ALA A 368 -15.74 21.42 -15.49
N GLY A 369 -15.19 20.68 -16.44
CA GLY A 369 -15.75 20.56 -17.79
C GLY A 369 -16.91 19.58 -17.84
N LYS A 370 -17.05 18.87 -18.97
CA LYS A 370 -17.94 17.70 -19.07
C LYS A 370 -17.15 16.44 -18.76
N PHE A 371 -17.70 15.54 -17.95
CA PHE A 371 -17.08 14.25 -17.69
C PHE A 371 -16.94 13.44 -18.99
N ILE A 372 -15.75 12.91 -19.21
CA ILE A 372 -15.44 11.99 -20.31
C ILE A 372 -14.59 10.86 -19.70
N PRO A 373 -14.99 9.59 -19.83
CA PRO A 373 -14.17 8.48 -19.35
C PRO A 373 -12.84 8.45 -20.13
N TRP A 374 -11.73 8.43 -19.40
CA TRP A 374 -10.39 8.43 -19.99
C TRP A 374 -10.04 7.09 -20.63
N ALA A 375 -10.31 6.02 -19.88
CA ALA A 375 -10.05 4.66 -20.30
C ALA A 375 -11.23 3.77 -19.90
N VAL A 376 -11.46 2.73 -20.71
CA VAL A 376 -12.50 1.74 -20.45
C VAL A 376 -11.97 0.34 -20.64
N PRO A 377 -12.46 -0.63 -19.85
CA PRO A 377 -12.16 -2.01 -20.12
C PRO A 377 -12.84 -2.46 -21.43
N PRO A 378 -12.25 -3.43 -22.16
CA PRO A 378 -12.77 -3.88 -23.46
C PRO A 378 -14.25 -4.30 -23.43
N TRP A 379 -14.70 -4.89 -22.32
CA TRP A 379 -16.07 -5.38 -22.16
C TRP A 379 -17.11 -4.28 -21.95
N LEU A 380 -16.69 -3.04 -21.65
CA LEU A 380 -17.61 -1.91 -21.47
C LEU A 380 -17.84 -1.14 -22.79
N MET A 381 -17.07 -1.41 -23.85
CA MET A 381 -17.14 -0.67 -25.10
C MET A 381 -18.54 -0.66 -25.72
N ASP A 382 -19.25 -1.79 -25.68
CA ASP A 382 -20.60 -1.92 -26.26
C ASP A 382 -21.69 -1.22 -25.42
N LYS A 383 -21.37 -0.80 -24.18
CA LYS A 383 -22.26 -0.04 -23.30
C LYS A 383 -22.03 1.47 -23.37
N LEU A 384 -21.02 1.94 -24.11
CA LEU A 384 -20.72 3.37 -24.21
C LEU A 384 -21.66 4.10 -25.20
N PRO A 385 -21.94 5.39 -24.97
CA PRO A 385 -22.70 6.21 -25.93
C PRO A 385 -21.99 6.28 -27.29
N GLU A 386 -22.76 6.22 -28.39
CA GLU A 386 -22.23 6.32 -29.76
C GLU A 386 -21.64 7.71 -30.08
N ASP A 387 -22.02 8.74 -29.32
CA ASP A 387 -21.70 10.16 -29.55
C ASP A 387 -20.60 10.72 -28.63
N LEU A 388 -19.68 9.87 -28.17
CA LEU A 388 -18.56 10.33 -27.35
C LEU A 388 -17.71 11.39 -28.07
N PRO A 389 -17.39 12.52 -27.41
CA PRO A 389 -16.72 13.66 -28.03
C PRO A 389 -15.25 13.38 -28.41
N SER A 390 -14.65 12.33 -27.87
CA SER A 390 -13.28 11.89 -28.14
C SER A 390 -13.17 10.36 -28.07
N ALA A 391 -12.16 9.81 -28.74
CA ALA A 391 -11.85 8.39 -28.64
C ALA A 391 -11.42 8.04 -27.21
N VAL A 392 -12.06 7.03 -26.62
CA VAL A 392 -11.70 6.48 -25.31
C VAL A 392 -10.62 5.43 -25.47
N ARG A 393 -9.65 5.38 -24.55
CA ARG A 393 -8.61 4.37 -24.57
C ARG A 393 -9.15 3.03 -24.09
N ILE A 394 -8.70 1.94 -24.72
CA ILE A 394 -8.95 0.59 -24.21
C ILE A 394 -7.89 0.26 -23.16
N GLU A 395 -8.32 0.09 -21.92
CA GLU A 395 -7.46 -0.32 -20.80
C GLU A 395 -7.32 -1.84 -20.77
N ARG A 396 -6.11 -2.34 -21.03
CA ARG A 396 -5.81 -3.77 -20.86
C ARG A 396 -5.35 -4.00 -19.42
N GLY A 397 -6.31 -4.27 -18.55
CA GLY A 397 -6.05 -4.48 -17.14
C GLY A 397 -5.08 -5.62 -16.83
N VAL A 398 -4.43 -5.49 -15.67
CA VAL A 398 -3.80 -6.61 -14.97
C VAL A 398 -4.88 -7.65 -14.72
N ASP A 399 -4.52 -8.91 -14.98
CA ASP A 399 -5.35 -10.05 -14.62
C ASP A 399 -4.42 -11.07 -13.97
N LEU A 400 -4.48 -11.20 -12.64
CA LEU A 400 -3.57 -12.08 -11.91
C LEU A 400 -3.63 -13.51 -12.44
N ASN A 401 -4.82 -14.02 -12.76
CA ASN A 401 -5.02 -15.38 -13.25
C ASN A 401 -4.40 -15.55 -14.64
N ARG A 402 -4.61 -14.59 -15.54
CA ARG A 402 -4.05 -14.64 -16.90
C ARG A 402 -2.54 -14.43 -16.92
N ASP A 403 -2.07 -13.39 -16.22
CA ASP A 403 -0.72 -12.86 -16.33
C ASP A 403 0.29 -13.67 -15.49
N TYR A 404 -0.15 -14.26 -14.36
CA TYR A 404 0.78 -14.87 -13.40
C TYR A 404 0.51 -16.34 -13.04
N LYS A 405 -0.46 -17.02 -13.66
CA LYS A 405 -0.76 -18.45 -13.40
C LYS A 405 0.47 -19.37 -13.43
N ASP A 406 1.36 -19.18 -14.41
CA ASP A 406 2.49 -20.09 -14.64
C ASP A 406 3.65 -19.85 -13.66
N ARG A 407 3.73 -18.64 -13.10
CA ARG A 407 4.77 -18.25 -12.16
C ARG A 407 4.34 -18.46 -10.71
N GLY A 408 3.04 -18.31 -10.44
CA GLY A 408 2.48 -18.32 -9.10
C GLY A 408 2.70 -17.00 -8.37
N LEU A 409 1.93 -16.76 -7.32
CA LEU A 409 2.03 -15.56 -6.48
C LEU A 409 2.86 -15.85 -5.23
N GLN A 410 3.31 -14.78 -4.58
CA GLN A 410 3.87 -14.82 -3.24
C GLN A 410 3.11 -13.81 -2.37
N VAL A 411 2.57 -14.29 -1.25
CA VAL A 411 1.72 -13.48 -0.37
C VAL A 411 2.20 -13.61 1.07
N ILE A 412 2.45 -12.47 1.71
CA ILE A 412 2.67 -12.39 3.15
C ILE A 412 1.30 -12.17 3.79
N THR A 413 0.89 -13.09 4.67
CA THR A 413 -0.38 -13.01 5.38
C THR A 413 -0.14 -12.52 6.80
N ARG A 414 -0.84 -11.46 7.19
CA ARG A 414 -0.83 -10.91 8.54
C ARG A 414 -2.25 -10.88 9.08
N LEU A 415 -2.41 -11.33 10.31
CA LEU A 415 -3.64 -11.11 11.07
C LEU A 415 -3.25 -10.24 12.26
N LEU A 416 -3.86 -9.07 12.38
CA LEU A 416 -3.51 -8.08 13.39
C LEU A 416 -4.74 -7.68 14.22
N GLY A 417 -4.47 -7.16 15.41
CA GLY A 417 -5.48 -6.60 16.29
C GLY A 417 -4.96 -5.37 17.03
N VAL A 418 -5.86 -4.43 17.30
CA VAL A 418 -5.61 -3.30 18.20
C VAL A 418 -6.54 -3.47 19.40
N ASP A 419 -5.97 -3.53 20.60
CA ASP A 419 -6.70 -3.69 21.85
C ASP A 419 -6.63 -2.40 22.66
N LEU A 420 -7.79 -1.77 22.87
CA LEU A 420 -7.92 -0.52 23.62
C LEU A 420 -8.51 -0.80 25.00
N THR A 421 -7.99 -0.09 25.99
CA THR A 421 -8.45 -0.18 27.39
C THR A 421 -8.81 1.22 27.90
N PRO A 422 -9.58 1.35 29.00
CA PRO A 422 -9.82 2.65 29.62
C PRO A 422 -8.54 3.44 29.94
N ASP A 423 -7.44 2.75 30.28
CA ASP A 423 -6.14 3.36 30.58
C ASP A 423 -5.37 3.76 29.31
N ASN A 424 -5.62 3.07 28.18
CA ASN A 424 -5.04 3.38 26.88
C ASN A 424 -6.12 3.39 25.79
N PRO A 425 -6.95 4.45 25.73
CA PRO A 425 -8.26 4.40 25.08
C PRO A 425 -8.23 4.73 23.59
N SER A 426 -7.05 4.87 22.98
CA SER A 426 -6.90 5.35 21.61
C SER A 426 -5.69 4.78 20.91
N PHE A 427 -5.72 4.75 19.58
CA PHE A 427 -4.60 4.32 18.74
C PHE A 427 -4.56 5.11 17.43
N GLU A 428 -3.35 5.28 16.89
CA GLU A 428 -3.07 5.87 15.58
C GLU A 428 -1.74 5.33 15.07
N THR A 429 -1.49 5.47 13.76
CA THR A 429 -0.19 5.14 13.17
C THR A 429 0.43 6.39 12.52
N ASP A 430 1.74 6.34 12.26
CA ASP A 430 2.40 7.32 11.42
C ASP A 430 2.27 6.95 9.94
N TRP A 431 2.65 7.87 9.06
CA TRP A 431 2.73 7.65 7.61
C TRP A 431 3.74 6.56 7.27
N HIS A 432 3.31 5.58 6.47
CA HIS A 432 4.18 4.50 6.00
C HIS A 432 3.68 3.86 4.70
N VAL A 433 4.60 3.12 4.07
CA VAL A 433 4.32 2.10 3.06
C VAL A 433 4.68 0.73 3.67
N GLU A 434 3.99 -0.32 3.22
CA GLU A 434 4.10 -1.66 3.82
C GLU A 434 5.44 -2.35 3.50
N GLY A 435 6.12 -2.82 4.56
CA GLY A 435 7.34 -3.62 4.46
C GLY A 435 8.63 -2.85 4.17
N THR A 436 9.61 -3.55 3.59
CA THR A 436 10.91 -2.99 3.19
C THR A 436 11.25 -3.43 1.77
N MET A 437 12.38 -2.96 1.22
CA MET A 437 12.83 -3.36 -0.12
C MET A 437 13.04 -4.88 -0.27
N ASN A 438 13.31 -5.60 0.82
CA ASN A 438 13.54 -7.05 0.77
C ASN A 438 12.28 -7.85 0.40
N GLU A 439 11.10 -7.34 0.74
CA GLU A 439 9.84 -8.05 0.55
C GLU A 439 9.20 -7.76 -0.81
N HIS A 440 9.63 -6.71 -1.52
CA HIS A 440 9.09 -6.32 -2.83
C HIS A 440 7.55 -6.27 -2.86
N ILE A 441 6.92 -5.79 -1.80
CA ILE A 441 5.46 -5.66 -1.72
C ILE A 441 5.01 -4.60 -2.73
N CYS A 442 4.12 -4.95 -3.65
CA CYS A 442 3.59 -4.01 -4.65
C CYS A 442 2.21 -3.45 -4.27
N ALA A 443 1.44 -4.17 -3.46
CA ALA A 443 0.13 -3.74 -2.99
C ALA A 443 -0.32 -4.53 -1.74
N ALA A 444 -1.26 -3.98 -0.99
CA ALA A 444 -1.84 -4.58 0.20
C ALA A 444 -3.37 -4.55 0.16
N ALA A 445 -4.00 -5.60 0.68
CA ALA A 445 -5.44 -5.65 0.97
C ALA A 445 -5.67 -5.70 2.47
N PHE A 446 -6.37 -4.70 2.99
CA PHE A 446 -6.80 -4.57 4.38
C PHE A 446 -8.29 -4.92 4.52
N ILE A 447 -8.61 -5.86 5.41
CA ILE A 447 -9.95 -6.41 5.58
C ILE A 447 -10.33 -6.36 7.07
N ALA A 448 -11.15 -5.38 7.44
CA ALA A 448 -11.71 -5.29 8.79
C ALA A 448 -12.80 -6.36 8.99
N TYR A 449 -12.66 -7.19 10.02
CA TYR A 449 -13.57 -8.33 10.23
C TYR A 449 -14.24 -8.37 11.61
N ASP A 450 -13.69 -7.67 12.60
CA ASP A 450 -14.28 -7.61 13.94
C ASP A 450 -13.87 -6.38 14.73
N HIS A 451 -14.82 -5.47 14.97
CA HIS A 451 -14.66 -4.29 15.80
C HIS A 451 -15.66 -4.34 16.95
N THR A 452 -15.21 -4.10 18.17
CA THR A 452 -16.05 -4.04 19.36
C THR A 452 -15.69 -2.83 20.21
N ASN A 453 -16.67 -1.99 20.54
CA ASN A 453 -16.50 -0.82 21.41
C ASN A 453 -15.41 0.19 20.96
N VAL A 454 -15.15 0.29 19.67
CA VAL A 454 -14.21 1.26 19.08
C VAL A 454 -14.89 2.02 17.95
N VAL A 455 -14.54 3.28 17.77
CA VAL A 455 -14.84 4.01 16.53
C VAL A 455 -14.09 3.33 15.39
N ASP A 456 -14.77 3.12 14.26
CA ASP A 456 -14.13 2.47 13.10
C ASP A 456 -12.88 3.25 12.67
N PRO A 457 -11.72 2.56 12.49
CA PRO A 457 -10.49 3.19 12.05
C PRO A 457 -10.66 3.83 10.67
N THR A 458 -10.12 5.04 10.48
CA THR A 458 -10.07 5.72 9.18
C THR A 458 -8.65 5.70 8.65
N MET A 459 -8.48 5.22 7.41
CA MET A 459 -7.20 5.17 6.71
C MET A 459 -7.07 6.42 5.84
N GLN A 460 -6.11 7.29 6.15
CA GLN A 460 -5.79 8.48 5.36
C GLN A 460 -4.64 8.18 4.42
N PHE A 461 -4.67 8.75 3.21
CA PHE A 461 -3.64 8.57 2.18
C PHE A 461 -2.89 9.88 1.90
N ARG A 462 -1.63 9.77 1.47
CA ARG A 462 -0.86 10.85 0.86
C ARG A 462 0.00 10.31 -0.28
N ASN A 463 0.27 11.15 -1.27
CA ASN A 463 1.02 10.78 -2.46
C ASN A 463 1.97 11.91 -2.91
N MET A 464 3.06 11.53 -3.56
CA MET A 464 3.88 12.47 -4.34
C MET A 464 3.09 12.92 -5.57
N VAL A 465 3.33 14.15 -6.02
CA VAL A 465 2.67 14.71 -7.20
C VAL A 465 3.65 14.95 -8.34
N GLU A 466 3.15 14.76 -9.56
CA GLU A 466 3.86 15.08 -10.81
C GLU A 466 4.04 16.60 -10.94
N SER A 467 5.19 17.11 -10.47
CA SER A 467 5.44 18.55 -10.38
C SER A 467 5.66 19.23 -11.74
N ASP A 468 6.05 18.47 -12.77
CA ASP A 468 6.31 19.02 -14.12
C ASP A 468 5.07 19.72 -14.69
N THR A 469 3.88 19.17 -14.45
CA THR A 469 2.61 19.78 -14.87
C THR A 469 2.38 21.18 -14.27
N LEU A 470 2.91 21.45 -13.08
CA LEU A 470 2.82 22.75 -12.43
C LEU A 470 3.76 23.78 -13.07
N THR A 471 4.88 23.34 -13.66
CA THR A 471 5.84 24.23 -14.36
C THR A 471 5.30 24.77 -15.67
N GLU A 472 4.30 24.09 -16.25
CA GLU A 472 3.67 24.49 -17.52
C GLU A 472 2.58 25.56 -17.34
N ILE A 473 2.19 25.87 -16.10
CA ILE A 473 1.14 26.84 -15.79
C ILE A 473 1.66 28.26 -16.06
N GLU A 474 0.98 29.03 -16.92
CA GLU A 474 1.36 30.41 -17.22
C GLU A 474 1.12 31.31 -15.99
N HIS A 475 2.17 31.89 -15.42
CA HIS A 475 2.09 32.81 -14.28
C HIS A 475 3.20 33.87 -14.31
N GLU A 476 3.04 34.94 -13.53
CA GLU A 476 4.07 35.97 -13.40
C GLU A 476 5.29 35.43 -12.61
N PRO A 477 6.53 35.84 -12.94
CA PRO A 477 7.71 35.39 -12.21
C PRO A 477 7.61 35.65 -10.69
N ASN A 478 7.97 34.66 -9.88
CA ASN A 478 7.87 34.68 -8.41
C ASN A 478 6.44 34.86 -7.87
N ASP A 479 5.42 34.47 -8.64
CA ASP A 479 4.03 34.44 -8.19
C ASP A 479 3.56 33.02 -7.88
N PHE A 480 3.41 32.70 -6.60
CA PHE A 480 3.01 31.37 -6.11
C PHE A 480 1.68 31.39 -5.34
N ILE A 481 0.91 32.48 -5.42
CA ILE A 481 -0.38 32.60 -4.70
C ILE A 481 -1.39 31.60 -5.24
N TRP A 482 -1.43 31.44 -6.57
CA TRP A 482 -2.27 30.45 -7.24
C TRP A 482 -1.96 29.02 -6.77
N LEU A 483 -0.69 28.66 -6.55
CA LEU A 483 -0.29 27.32 -6.13
C LEU A 483 -0.94 26.96 -4.79
N ARG A 484 -0.95 27.90 -3.84
CA ARG A 484 -1.58 27.72 -2.54
C ARG A 484 -3.11 27.73 -2.62
N GLN A 485 -3.68 28.67 -3.38
CA GLN A 485 -5.13 28.86 -3.42
C GLN A 485 -5.88 27.87 -4.32
N VAL A 486 -5.22 27.28 -5.32
CA VAL A 486 -5.81 26.33 -6.27
C VAL A 486 -5.45 24.90 -5.92
N PHE A 487 -4.21 24.62 -5.51
CA PHE A 487 -3.72 23.26 -5.26
C PHE A 487 -3.44 22.96 -3.77
N GLY A 488 -3.48 23.97 -2.90
CA GLY A 488 -3.14 23.80 -1.48
C GLY A 488 -1.66 23.58 -1.22
N MET A 489 -0.79 23.86 -2.20
CA MET A 489 0.65 23.58 -2.15
C MET A 489 1.47 24.87 -1.99
N GLN A 490 2.76 24.74 -1.71
CA GLN A 490 3.66 25.88 -1.53
C GLN A 490 5.02 25.63 -2.19
N ASN A 491 5.55 26.65 -2.86
CA ASN A 491 6.89 26.58 -3.45
C ASN A 491 7.94 26.41 -2.33
N GLY A 492 8.90 25.52 -2.52
CA GLY A 492 9.91 25.16 -1.52
C GLY A 492 9.50 24.06 -0.52
N GLU A 493 8.22 23.63 -0.52
CA GLU A 493 7.73 22.51 0.29
C GLU A 493 7.71 21.17 -0.50
N PRO A 494 7.67 20.01 0.19
CA PRO A 494 7.50 18.71 -0.46
C PRO A 494 6.32 18.67 -1.42
N ALA A 495 6.54 18.07 -2.60
CA ALA A 495 5.53 17.89 -3.65
C ALA A 495 4.55 16.76 -3.28
N ILE A 496 3.76 16.96 -2.21
CA ILE A 496 2.87 15.95 -1.64
C ILE A 496 1.45 16.50 -1.48
N GLN A 497 0.45 15.66 -1.75
CA GLN A 497 -0.97 15.94 -1.49
C GLN A 497 -1.63 14.86 -0.62
N TYR A 498 -2.74 15.24 0.01
CA TYR A 498 -3.55 14.41 0.90
C TYR A 498 -4.93 14.20 0.26
N PRO A 499 -5.07 13.26 -0.69
CA PRO A 499 -6.24 13.16 -1.56
C PRO A 499 -7.53 12.72 -0.83
N GLY A 500 -7.41 12.11 0.35
CA GLY A 500 -8.55 11.78 1.20
C GLY A 500 -8.30 10.59 2.11
N SER A 501 -9.40 9.95 2.54
CA SER A 501 -9.39 8.86 3.50
C SER A 501 -10.59 7.94 3.34
N ILE A 502 -10.41 6.65 3.67
CA ILE A 502 -11.47 5.63 3.64
C ILE A 502 -11.70 5.11 5.06
N CYS A 503 -12.95 5.05 5.49
CA CYS A 503 -13.33 4.39 6.74
C CYS A 503 -13.19 2.87 6.57
N GLY A 504 -12.45 2.21 7.45
CA GLY A 504 -12.24 0.76 7.46
C GLY A 504 -13.23 0.02 8.34
N ASN A 505 -14.54 0.23 8.15
CA ASN A 505 -15.57 -0.49 8.89
C ASN A 505 -15.59 -1.99 8.58
N VAL A 506 -16.10 -2.80 9.51
CA VAL A 506 -16.30 -4.24 9.28
C VAL A 506 -17.19 -4.44 8.05
N GLY A 507 -16.78 -5.34 7.15
CA GLY A 507 -17.46 -5.58 5.88
C GLY A 507 -16.70 -5.04 4.67
N ARG A 508 -15.85 -4.03 4.88
CA ARG A 508 -15.12 -3.35 3.80
C ARG A 508 -13.75 -3.97 3.54
N VAL A 509 -13.42 -4.14 2.27
CA VAL A 509 -12.07 -4.45 1.79
C VAL A 509 -11.47 -3.18 1.19
N ILE A 510 -10.37 -2.70 1.77
CA ILE A 510 -9.59 -1.58 1.25
C ILE A 510 -8.32 -2.14 0.63
N MET A 511 -7.98 -1.73 -0.58
CA MET A 511 -6.76 -2.17 -1.25
C MET A 511 -6.00 -0.96 -1.79
N TYR A 512 -4.68 -0.95 -1.59
CA TYR A 512 -3.82 0.18 -1.93
C TYR A 512 -2.47 -0.31 -2.44
N PRO A 513 -1.89 0.37 -3.44
CA PRO A 513 -0.57 0.01 -3.94
C PRO A 513 0.55 0.58 -3.05
N SER A 514 1.76 0.08 -3.25
CA SER A 514 2.96 0.59 -2.58
C SER A 514 3.47 1.93 -3.12
N THR A 515 2.73 2.58 -4.03
CA THR A 515 3.05 3.92 -4.55
C THR A 515 2.51 5.06 -3.68
N VAL A 516 1.62 4.75 -2.74
CA VAL A 516 1.02 5.73 -1.82
C VAL A 516 1.39 5.42 -0.37
N GLU A 517 1.55 6.47 0.43
CA GLU A 517 1.66 6.32 1.88
C GLU A 517 0.28 6.39 2.51
N HIS A 518 0.12 5.66 3.60
CA HIS A 518 -1.12 5.67 4.37
C HIS A 518 -0.84 5.70 5.87
N LYS A 519 -1.87 6.04 6.64
CA LYS A 519 -1.89 5.90 8.10
C LYS A 519 -3.30 5.68 8.60
N PHE A 520 -3.43 5.10 9.78
CA PHE A 520 -4.66 5.17 10.55
C PHE A 520 -4.70 6.47 11.35
N THR A 521 -5.72 7.29 11.10
CA THR A 521 -6.01 8.45 11.96
C THR A 521 -6.45 7.97 13.34
N ARG A 522 -6.25 8.82 14.35
CA ARG A 522 -6.67 8.55 15.73
C ARG A 522 -8.11 8.04 15.83
N PHE A 523 -8.28 6.81 16.33
CA PHE A 523 -9.56 6.26 16.76
C PHE A 523 -9.52 5.88 18.24
N GLU A 524 -10.69 5.81 18.87
CA GLU A 524 -10.83 5.63 20.32
C GLU A 524 -12.02 4.76 20.71
N LEU A 525 -12.07 4.38 22.00
CA LEU A 525 -13.20 3.67 22.60
C LEU A 525 -14.50 4.49 22.50
N ILE A 526 -15.61 3.83 22.16
CA ILE A 526 -16.96 4.43 22.19
C ILE A 526 -17.41 4.60 23.65
N ASP A 527 -17.45 3.51 24.41
CA ASP A 527 -17.64 3.52 25.86
C ASP A 527 -16.26 3.44 26.53
N LYS A 528 -15.74 4.60 26.95
CA LYS A 528 -14.41 4.74 27.57
C LYS A 528 -14.27 4.02 28.92
N THR A 529 -15.34 3.44 29.45
CA THR A 529 -15.30 2.65 30.70
C THR A 529 -15.04 1.16 30.48
N LYS A 530 -15.09 0.69 29.23
CA LYS A 530 -14.93 -0.72 28.87
C LYS A 530 -13.81 -0.89 27.85
N PRO A 531 -13.11 -2.04 27.85
CA PRO A 531 -12.19 -2.35 26.77
C PRO A 531 -12.91 -2.50 25.44
N GLY A 532 -12.15 -2.42 24.36
CA GLY A 532 -12.63 -2.58 22.99
C GLY A 532 -11.50 -3.03 22.08
N HIS A 533 -11.83 -3.45 20.89
CA HIS A 533 -10.85 -3.95 19.95
C HIS A 533 -11.20 -3.69 18.49
N ALA A 534 -10.17 -3.63 17.67
CA ALA A 534 -10.26 -3.74 16.22
C ALA A 534 -9.45 -4.96 15.74
N ARG A 535 -9.91 -5.62 14.67
CA ARG A 535 -9.25 -6.78 14.08
C ARG A 535 -9.28 -6.70 12.56
N ALA A 536 -8.14 -6.98 11.94
CA ALA A 536 -8.00 -6.97 10.49
C ALA A 536 -7.14 -8.14 9.98
N LEU A 537 -7.53 -8.65 8.81
CA LEU A 537 -6.70 -9.50 7.97
C LEU A 537 -6.03 -8.62 6.92
N VAL A 538 -4.72 -8.81 6.73
CA VAL A 538 -3.96 -8.11 5.70
C VAL A 538 -3.22 -9.11 4.83
N PHE A 539 -3.38 -8.98 3.53
CA PHE A 539 -2.57 -9.67 2.53
C PHE A 539 -1.63 -8.67 1.89
N PHE A 540 -0.33 -8.93 1.96
CA PHE A 540 0.68 -8.18 1.20
C PHE A 540 1.10 -9.00 -0.01
N LEU A 541 0.82 -8.49 -1.20
CA LEU A 541 1.22 -9.12 -2.44
C LEU A 541 2.66 -8.73 -2.75
N VAL A 542 3.55 -9.73 -2.74
CA VAL A 542 4.89 -9.57 -3.31
C VAL A 542 4.72 -9.45 -4.82
N ASP A 543 5.45 -8.52 -5.43
CA ASP A 543 5.38 -8.26 -6.86
C ASP A 543 5.50 -9.57 -7.67
N PRO A 544 4.44 -9.98 -8.39
CA PRO A 544 4.44 -11.22 -9.17
C PRO A 544 5.53 -11.25 -10.25
N ASN A 545 6.14 -10.11 -10.58
CA ASN A 545 7.23 -10.01 -11.54
C ASN A 545 8.57 -10.54 -11.01
N ILE A 546 8.72 -10.75 -9.69
CA ILE A 546 9.92 -11.28 -9.05
C ILE A 546 9.58 -12.39 -8.05
N ARG A 547 10.48 -13.35 -7.86
CA ARG A 547 10.40 -14.32 -6.77
C ARG A 547 11.45 -14.05 -5.70
N ILE A 548 11.02 -14.01 -4.45
CA ILE A 548 11.88 -13.92 -3.27
C ILE A 548 11.90 -15.23 -2.48
N ILE A 549 12.84 -15.35 -1.54
CA ILE A 549 12.93 -16.51 -0.64
C ILE A 549 11.63 -16.64 0.16
N SER A 550 10.98 -17.79 0.09
CA SER A 550 9.69 -18.04 0.73
C SER A 550 9.71 -19.26 1.64
N THR A 551 8.57 -19.55 2.27
CA THR A 551 8.36 -20.77 3.04
C THR A 551 8.42 -22.06 2.21
N ALA A 552 8.43 -21.96 0.87
CA ALA A 552 8.72 -23.11 0.02
C ALA A 552 10.23 -23.44 0.00
N ASN A 553 11.09 -22.48 0.29
CA ASN A 553 12.55 -22.65 0.35
C ASN A 553 13.05 -22.90 1.78
N VAL A 554 12.39 -22.31 2.78
CA VAL A 554 12.76 -22.37 4.20
C VAL A 554 11.79 -23.28 4.94
N PRO A 555 12.24 -24.40 5.53
CA PRO A 555 11.38 -25.23 6.37
C PRO A 555 10.91 -24.51 7.65
N PRO A 556 9.80 -24.95 8.26
CA PRO A 556 9.34 -24.36 9.51
C PRO A 556 10.44 -24.34 10.58
N GLN A 557 10.59 -23.19 11.23
CA GLN A 557 11.68 -22.93 12.18
C GLN A 557 11.26 -23.15 13.65
N ARG A 558 10.05 -23.66 13.88
CA ARG A 558 9.41 -23.80 15.20
C ARG A 558 9.62 -25.19 15.78
N LEU A 559 10.37 -25.29 16.89
CA LEU A 559 10.64 -26.56 17.57
C LEU A 559 9.35 -27.19 18.13
N ASP A 560 8.44 -26.37 18.64
CA ASP A 560 7.15 -26.80 19.19
C ASP A 560 6.30 -27.56 18.16
N TRP A 561 6.47 -27.29 16.86
CA TRP A 561 5.75 -28.00 15.80
C TRP A 561 6.26 -29.42 15.54
N THR A 562 7.41 -29.81 16.12
CA THR A 562 7.90 -31.20 16.07
C THR A 562 7.37 -32.04 17.22
N LYS A 563 6.59 -31.46 18.13
CA LYS A 563 6.10 -32.13 19.34
C LYS A 563 4.68 -32.65 19.13
N GLU A 564 4.36 -33.73 19.81
CA GLU A 564 2.99 -34.23 19.86
C GLU A 564 2.15 -33.33 20.76
N MET A 565 0.95 -32.98 20.29
CA MET A 565 -0.01 -32.23 21.11
C MET A 565 -0.45 -33.05 22.32
N PRO A 566 -0.61 -32.41 23.50
CA PRO A 566 -1.21 -33.06 24.66
C PRO A 566 -2.60 -33.62 24.33
N ALA A 567 -2.89 -34.83 24.81
CA ALA A 567 -4.19 -35.46 24.58
C ALA A 567 -5.31 -34.69 25.31
N GLY A 568 -6.39 -34.37 24.59
CA GLY A 568 -7.58 -33.73 25.15
C GLY A 568 -7.54 -32.20 25.23
N GLU A 569 -6.42 -31.56 24.88
CA GLU A 569 -6.36 -30.10 24.71
C GLU A 569 -6.86 -29.72 23.31
N ASP A 570 -7.58 -28.60 23.22
CA ASP A 570 -7.93 -28.02 21.93
C ASP A 570 -6.69 -27.38 21.28
N VAL A 571 -6.84 -26.91 20.03
CA VAL A 571 -5.72 -26.45 19.21
C VAL A 571 -5.02 -25.23 19.80
N LYS A 572 -5.77 -24.26 20.34
CA LYS A 572 -5.21 -23.01 20.85
C LYS A 572 -4.39 -23.30 22.11
N GLU A 573 -5.01 -23.95 23.09
CA GLU A 573 -4.42 -24.27 24.38
C GLU A 573 -3.19 -25.17 24.19
N GLY A 574 -3.30 -26.21 23.35
CA GLY A 574 -2.21 -27.15 23.12
C GLY A 574 -1.01 -26.55 22.39
N LEU A 575 -1.22 -25.71 21.36
CA LEU A 575 -0.11 -25.04 20.67
C LEU A 575 0.55 -23.99 21.55
N GLN A 576 -0.24 -23.22 22.32
CA GLN A 576 0.28 -22.25 23.28
C GLN A 576 1.17 -22.94 24.32
N LYS A 577 0.68 -24.03 24.93
CA LYS A 577 1.43 -24.79 25.93
C LYS A 577 2.71 -25.39 25.35
N LEU A 578 2.65 -26.02 24.19
CA LEU A 578 3.85 -26.58 23.53
C LEU A 578 4.91 -25.50 23.25
N ALA A 579 4.50 -24.32 22.79
CA ALA A 579 5.39 -23.21 22.54
C ALA A 579 6.08 -22.73 23.83
N LEU A 580 5.34 -22.58 24.93
CA LEU A 580 5.85 -22.09 26.21
C LEU A 580 6.71 -23.13 26.95
N ASP A 581 6.29 -24.40 26.96
CA ASP A 581 7.06 -25.50 27.57
C ASP A 581 8.43 -25.68 26.89
N ASN A 582 8.54 -25.30 25.62
CA ASN A 582 9.79 -25.37 24.84
C ASN A 582 10.43 -24.00 24.60
N MET A 583 10.01 -22.94 25.28
CA MET A 583 10.35 -21.55 24.94
C MET A 583 11.86 -21.29 24.80
N LYS A 584 12.67 -21.93 25.65
CA LYS A 584 14.14 -21.77 25.70
C LYS A 584 14.90 -22.83 24.89
N SER A 585 14.20 -23.85 24.40
CA SER A 585 14.80 -24.94 23.62
C SER A 585 14.68 -24.64 22.14
N LYS A 586 15.76 -24.87 21.39
CA LYS A 586 15.73 -24.78 19.92
C LYS A 586 15.95 -26.11 19.21
N GLY A 587 16.52 -27.11 19.88
CA GLY A 587 16.92 -28.36 19.22
C GLY A 587 17.81 -28.06 18.01
N ASP A 588 17.43 -28.57 16.83
CA ASP A 588 18.12 -28.32 15.56
C ASP A 588 17.68 -27.02 14.84
N MET A 589 16.77 -26.24 15.44
CA MET A 589 16.22 -25.03 14.84
C MET A 589 17.22 -23.86 14.89
N PRO A 590 17.10 -22.89 13.97
CA PRO A 590 17.95 -21.69 13.98
C PRO A 590 17.84 -20.87 15.27
N MET A 591 16.67 -20.88 15.92
CA MET A 591 16.38 -20.12 17.14
C MET A 591 15.33 -20.81 18.02
N SER A 592 15.35 -20.52 19.33
CA SER A 592 14.25 -20.82 20.26
C SER A 592 13.13 -19.78 20.14
N LEU A 593 12.00 -19.98 20.82
CA LEU A 593 10.93 -18.96 20.88
C LEU A 593 11.41 -17.68 21.57
N GLU A 594 12.19 -17.81 22.65
CA GLU A 594 12.80 -16.66 23.35
C GLU A 594 13.69 -15.84 22.40
N GLU A 595 14.60 -16.50 21.67
CA GLU A 595 15.43 -15.86 20.65
C GLU A 595 14.59 -15.27 19.50
N ALA A 596 13.48 -15.91 19.12
CA ALA A 596 12.57 -15.43 18.08
C ALA A 596 11.82 -14.17 18.52
N MET A 597 11.40 -14.07 19.78
CA MET A 597 10.77 -12.88 20.35
C MET A 597 11.75 -11.71 20.42
N GLU A 598 13.00 -11.94 20.82
CA GLU A 598 14.04 -10.91 20.77
C GLU A 598 14.35 -10.46 19.34
N THR A 599 14.39 -11.42 18.41
CA THR A 599 14.62 -11.13 16.99
C THR A 599 13.47 -10.33 16.40
N ARG A 600 12.23 -10.65 16.75
CA ARG A 600 11.04 -9.92 16.33
C ARG A 600 11.16 -8.43 16.68
N LEU A 601 11.58 -8.09 17.90
CA LEU A 601 11.78 -6.69 18.30
C LEU A 601 12.85 -5.99 17.44
N LYS A 602 13.92 -6.68 17.08
CA LYS A 602 14.97 -6.14 16.19
C LYS A 602 14.47 -5.92 14.77
N VAL A 603 13.63 -6.82 14.25
CA VAL A 603 12.98 -6.64 12.93
C VAL A 603 12.06 -5.43 12.95
N LEU A 604 11.18 -5.31 13.96
CA LEU A 604 10.29 -4.16 14.08
C LEU A 604 11.05 -2.83 14.23
N GLN A 605 12.16 -2.83 14.96
CA GLN A 605 13.04 -1.67 15.03
C GLN A 605 13.65 -1.33 13.66
N GLU A 606 14.13 -2.32 12.92
CA GLU A 606 14.71 -2.11 11.58
C GLU A 606 13.67 -1.58 10.58
N VAL A 607 12.43 -2.08 10.64
CA VAL A 607 11.29 -1.54 9.88
C VAL A 607 11.05 -0.08 10.26
N ALA A 608 10.97 0.25 11.56
CA ALA A 608 10.77 1.64 11.99
C ALA A 608 11.92 2.58 11.56
N GLU A 609 13.17 2.10 11.59
CA GLU A 609 14.33 2.84 11.09
C GLU A 609 14.25 3.05 9.56
N PHE A 610 13.79 2.04 8.81
CA PHE A 610 13.57 2.14 7.38
C PHE A 610 12.40 3.07 7.03
N THR A 611 11.29 3.05 7.78
CA THR A 611 10.20 4.02 7.61
C THR A 611 10.68 5.46 7.76
N ARG A 612 11.61 5.74 8.69
CA ARG A 612 12.21 7.07 8.82
C ARG A 612 13.07 7.46 7.62
N TYR A 613 13.81 6.51 7.05
CA TYR A 613 14.53 6.72 5.78
C TYR A 613 13.55 7.07 4.67
N GLN A 614 12.48 6.28 4.54
CA GLN A 614 11.48 6.41 3.49
C GLN A 614 10.73 7.73 3.56
N HIS A 615 10.36 8.18 4.76
CA HIS A 615 9.74 9.49 4.95
C HIS A 615 10.59 10.63 4.37
N VAL A 616 11.92 10.57 4.51
CA VAL A 616 12.82 11.57 3.94
C VAL A 616 12.97 11.43 2.42
N ALA A 617 12.93 10.20 1.89
CA ALA A 617 12.94 9.96 0.45
C ALA A 617 11.63 10.44 -0.21
N PHE A 618 10.49 10.14 0.40
CA PHE A 618 9.15 10.54 -0.03
C PHE A 618 8.98 12.07 -0.02
N GLU A 619 9.57 12.76 0.96
CA GLU A 619 9.58 14.23 1.06
C GLU A 619 10.79 14.88 0.34
N SER A 620 11.52 14.11 -0.46
CA SER A 620 12.75 14.59 -1.09
C SER A 620 12.51 15.50 -2.28
N ASN A 621 11.46 15.23 -3.06
CA ASN A 621 11.05 16.07 -4.17
C ASN A 621 10.32 17.30 -3.65
N VAL A 622 10.79 18.48 -4.05
CA VAL A 622 10.28 19.76 -3.58
C VAL A 622 9.89 20.61 -4.76
N LEU A 623 8.75 21.28 -4.61
CA LEU A 623 8.26 22.20 -5.60
C LEU A 623 9.25 23.35 -5.78
N MET A 624 9.79 23.47 -6.98
CA MET A 624 10.72 24.53 -7.38
C MET A 624 10.21 25.09 -8.70
N LEU A 625 9.16 25.92 -8.61
CA LEU A 625 8.51 26.59 -9.74
C LEU A 625 9.19 27.91 -10.12
#